data_AF-A0A3Q9HTH9-F1
#
_entry.id   AF-A0A3Q9HTH9-F1
#
_cell.length_a   1.000
_cell.length_b   1.000
_cell.length_c   1.000
_cell.angle_alpha   90.00
_cell.angle_beta   90.00
_cell.angle_gamma   90.00
#
_symmetry.space_group_name_H-M   'P 1'
#
loop_
_entity.id
_entity.type
_entity.pdbx_description
1 polymer ?
#
loop_
_entity_poly.entity_id
_entity_poly.type
_entity_poly.pdbx_seq_one_letter_code
_entity_poly.pdbx_strand_id
1 'polypeptide(L)'
;MRKFSCIALKIFSIYLFIRVIMYIYMSTGLFIALIEQPDMYSIPEILFSLVPVVIYLLFSSVLWFYSEQISKFIVKEDNEIAFNSSFDFDKFQQISFSIVGVVFLIIGISGMAKYGIKMLIIYHHGLYRGAYIDLIPEIIVFFIKTVFGIWLLIGSKGIVCSLKKAFSGIENNSNE
;
A
#
# COMPACT_ATOMS: atom_id res chain seq x y z
N MET A 1 -3.87 -4.69 -22.98
CA MET A 1 -3.72 -4.01 -21.67
C MET A 1 -4.03 -4.88 -20.45
N ARG A 2 -5.18 -5.57 -20.37
CA ARG A 2 -5.52 -6.42 -19.20
C ARG A 2 -4.45 -7.44 -18.80
N LYS A 3 -3.81 -8.11 -19.76
CA LYS A 3 -2.71 -9.06 -19.50
C LYS A 3 -1.52 -8.39 -18.79
N PHE A 4 -1.16 -7.16 -19.19
CA PHE A 4 -0.09 -6.39 -18.53
C PHE A 4 -0.48 -5.99 -17.11
N SER A 5 -1.71 -5.51 -16.88
CA SER A 5 -2.21 -5.22 -15.52
C SER A 5 -2.20 -6.45 -14.62
N CYS A 6 -2.62 -7.61 -15.14
CA CYS A 6 -2.60 -8.88 -14.40
C CYS A 6 -1.16 -9.26 -14.00
N ILE A 7 -0.20 -9.17 -14.92
CA ILE A 7 1.22 -9.42 -14.62
C ILE A 7 1.74 -8.44 -13.56
N ALA A 8 1.43 -7.14 -13.69
CA ALA A 8 1.84 -6.13 -12.72
C ALA A 8 1.27 -6.41 -11.31
N LEU A 9 -0.01 -6.80 -11.22
CA LEU A 9 -0.64 -7.19 -9.94
C LEU A 9 0.02 -8.44 -9.33
N LYS A 10 0.41 -9.42 -10.15
CA LYS A 10 1.14 -10.61 -9.68
C LYS A 10 2.55 -10.28 -9.19
N ILE A 11 3.28 -9.41 -9.89
CA ILE A 11 4.59 -8.93 -9.42
C ILE A 11 4.43 -8.17 -8.10
N PHE A 12 3.41 -7.33 -7.99
CA PHE A 12 3.11 -6.61 -6.77
C PHE A 12 2.73 -7.53 -5.62
N SER A 13 1.97 -8.60 -5.90
CA SER A 13 1.69 -9.66 -4.92
C SER A 13 2.96 -10.30 -4.37
N ILE A 14 3.93 -10.60 -5.24
CA ILE A 14 5.23 -11.17 -4.82
C ILE A 14 5.98 -10.18 -3.92
N TYR A 15 5.98 -8.89 -4.27
CA TYR A 15 6.56 -7.85 -3.42
C TYR A 15 5.94 -7.82 -2.01
N LEU A 16 4.62 -7.90 -1.91
CA LEU A 16 3.93 -7.97 -0.62
C LEU A 16 4.26 -9.26 0.13
N PHE A 17 4.42 -10.38 -0.57
CA PHE A 17 4.84 -11.63 0.05
C PHE A 17 6.25 -11.54 0.63
N ILE A 18 7.18 -10.90 -0.07
CA ILE A 18 8.53 -10.62 0.47
C ILE A 18 8.44 -9.76 1.73
N ARG A 19 7.53 -8.78 1.77
CA ARG A 19 7.27 -8.00 2.99
C ARG A 19 6.78 -8.86 4.15
N VAL A 20 5.91 -9.84 3.91
CA VAL A 20 5.47 -10.81 4.94
C VAL A 20 6.68 -11.50 5.57
N ILE A 21 7.59 -12.02 4.74
CA ILE A 21 8.81 -12.71 5.22
C ILE A 21 9.66 -11.78 6.09
N MET A 22 9.87 -10.53 5.65
CA MET A 22 10.63 -9.54 6.42
C MET A 22 9.97 -9.22 7.77
N TYR A 23 8.64 -9.08 7.81
CA TYR A 23 7.92 -8.83 9.06
C TYR A 23 7.97 -10.04 10.00
N ILE A 24 7.85 -11.27 9.49
CA ILE A 24 8.02 -12.49 10.31
C ILE A 24 9.40 -12.51 10.95
N TYR A 25 10.45 -12.23 10.18
CA TYR A 25 11.82 -12.16 10.69
C TYR A 25 11.98 -11.07 11.77
N MET A 26 11.35 -9.91 11.59
CA MET A 26 11.36 -8.87 12.62
C MET A 26 10.58 -9.30 13.88
N SER A 27 9.44 -9.99 13.72
CA SER A 27 8.62 -10.49 14.81
C SER A 27 9.28 -11.63 15.59
N THR A 28 10.17 -12.42 14.99
CA THR A 28 10.92 -13.46 15.73
C THR A 28 11.74 -12.89 16.89
N GLY A 29 12.24 -11.66 16.76
CA GLY A 29 12.94 -10.98 17.86
C GLY A 29 12.03 -10.72 19.08
N LEU A 30 10.76 -10.39 18.85
CA LEU A 30 9.77 -10.22 19.92
C LEU A 30 9.41 -11.54 20.59
N PHE A 31 9.35 -12.64 19.83
CA PHE A 31 9.13 -13.98 20.40
C PHE A 31 10.29 -14.42 21.28
N ILE A 32 11.53 -14.18 20.86
CA ILE A 32 12.71 -14.47 21.69
C ILE A 32 12.67 -13.61 22.97
N ALA A 33 12.36 -12.31 22.84
CA ALA A 33 12.26 -11.40 23.97
C ALA A 33 11.16 -11.80 24.97
N LEU A 34 10.03 -12.37 24.52
CA LEU A 34 9.00 -12.92 25.41
C LEU A 34 9.52 -14.10 26.25
N ILE A 35 10.31 -14.98 25.63
CA ILE A 35 10.84 -16.17 26.30
C ILE A 35 11.90 -15.75 27.33
N GLU A 36 12.74 -14.78 26.99
CA GLU A 36 13.80 -14.30 27.87
C GLU A 36 13.30 -13.34 28.97
N GLN A 37 12.25 -12.56 28.69
CA GLN A 37 11.74 -11.51 29.57
C GLN A 37 10.19 -11.52 29.59
N PRO A 38 9.56 -12.56 30.18
CA PRO A 38 8.11 -12.75 30.13
C PRO A 38 7.34 -11.63 30.85
N ASP A 39 7.97 -10.96 31.82
CA ASP A 39 7.34 -9.85 32.57
C ASP A 39 7.32 -8.52 31.78
N MET A 40 8.15 -8.39 30.75
CA MET A 40 8.21 -7.17 29.91
C MET A 40 7.28 -7.20 28.71
N TYR A 41 6.80 -8.35 28.27
CA TYR A 41 5.99 -8.45 27.04
C TYR A 41 4.72 -9.21 27.31
N SER A 42 3.58 -8.60 26.98
CA SER A 42 2.29 -9.26 27.12
C SER A 42 1.93 -10.04 25.86
N ILE A 43 1.24 -11.19 26.00
CA ILE A 43 0.73 -11.99 24.86
C ILE A 43 -0.06 -11.12 23.85
N PRO A 44 -0.93 -10.19 24.28
CA PRO A 44 -1.60 -9.28 23.36
C PRO A 44 -0.65 -8.48 22.46
N GLU A 45 0.45 -7.95 22.99
CA GLU A 45 1.41 -7.15 22.20
C GLU A 45 2.02 -7.96 21.06
N ILE A 46 2.31 -9.23 21.31
CA ILE A 46 2.87 -10.15 20.33
C ILE A 46 1.82 -10.50 19.27
N LEU A 47 0.60 -10.81 19.68
CA LEU A 47 -0.51 -11.04 18.75
C LEU A 47 -0.75 -9.82 17.86
N PHE A 48 -0.72 -8.63 18.45
CA PHE A 48 -0.84 -7.38 17.73
C PHE A 48 0.32 -7.18 16.75
N SER A 49 1.55 -7.53 17.12
CA SER A 49 2.72 -7.42 16.24
C SER A 49 2.59 -8.25 14.95
N LEU A 50 1.73 -9.28 14.95
CA LEU A 50 1.43 -10.11 13.78
C LEU A 50 0.34 -9.51 12.87
N VAL A 51 -0.39 -8.48 13.30
CA VAL A 51 -1.44 -7.85 12.50
C VAL A 51 -0.92 -7.36 11.13
N PRO A 52 0.23 -6.65 11.04
CA PRO A 52 0.80 -6.30 9.74
C PRO A 52 1.08 -7.53 8.87
N VAL A 53 1.61 -8.62 9.45
CA VAL A 53 1.90 -9.88 8.73
C VAL A 53 0.62 -10.42 8.10
N VAL A 54 -0.47 -10.51 8.88
CA VAL A 54 -1.77 -10.98 8.41
C VAL A 54 -2.33 -10.08 7.31
N ILE A 55 -2.24 -8.76 7.46
CA ILE A 55 -2.70 -7.81 6.44
C ILE A 55 -1.92 -8.01 5.14
N TYR A 56 -0.57 -8.01 5.19
CA TYR A 56 0.25 -8.20 3.99
C TYR A 56 -0.01 -9.56 3.32
N LEU A 57 -0.20 -10.62 4.12
CA LEU A 57 -0.50 -11.95 3.62
C LEU A 57 -1.86 -12.01 2.93
N LEU A 58 -2.89 -11.39 3.52
CA LEU A 58 -4.22 -11.29 2.93
C LEU A 58 -4.18 -10.52 1.61
N PHE A 59 -3.55 -9.35 1.59
CA PHE A 59 -3.45 -8.54 0.36
C PHE A 59 -2.64 -9.25 -0.72
N SER A 60 -1.50 -9.85 -0.37
CA SER A 60 -0.72 -10.66 -1.31
C SER A 60 -1.57 -11.80 -1.89
N SER A 61 -2.24 -12.58 -1.05
CA SER A 61 -3.10 -13.68 -1.50
C SER A 61 -4.23 -13.18 -2.41
N VAL A 62 -4.93 -12.12 -2.02
CA VAL A 62 -6.00 -11.53 -2.83
C VAL A 62 -5.46 -11.07 -4.18
N LEU A 63 -4.35 -10.33 -4.20
CA LEU A 63 -3.73 -9.86 -5.44
C LEU A 63 -3.27 -11.01 -6.34
N TRP A 64 -2.74 -12.09 -5.77
CA TRP A 64 -2.32 -13.25 -6.53
C TRP A 64 -3.50 -13.95 -7.21
N PHE A 65 -4.46 -14.41 -6.41
CA PHE A 65 -5.57 -15.25 -6.89
C PHE A 65 -6.62 -14.46 -7.67
N TYR A 66 -6.87 -13.20 -7.29
CA TYR A 66 -7.88 -12.35 -7.93
C TYR A 66 -7.27 -11.35 -8.92
N SER A 67 -5.99 -11.46 -9.26
CA SER A 67 -5.31 -10.57 -10.23
C SER A 67 -6.09 -10.38 -11.54
N GLU A 68 -6.68 -11.45 -12.08
CA GLU A 68 -7.48 -11.38 -13.31
C GLU A 68 -8.76 -10.57 -13.12
N GLN A 69 -9.50 -10.80 -12.03
CA GLN A 69 -10.75 -10.11 -11.74
C GLN A 69 -10.50 -8.63 -11.42
N ILE A 70 -9.46 -8.33 -10.64
CA ILE A 70 -9.01 -6.98 -10.34
C ILE A 70 -8.57 -6.28 -11.64
N SER A 71 -7.86 -6.96 -12.53
CA SER A 71 -7.46 -6.37 -13.82
C SER A 71 -8.65 -6.01 -14.72
N LYS A 72 -9.73 -6.82 -14.69
CA LYS A 72 -10.98 -6.52 -15.40
C LYS A 72 -11.70 -5.32 -14.80
N PHE A 73 -11.63 -5.14 -13.48
CA PHE A 73 -12.21 -3.99 -12.79
C PHE A 73 -11.45 -2.69 -13.10
N ILE A 74 -10.11 -2.76 -13.11
CA ILE A 74 -9.24 -1.61 -13.42
C ILE A 74 -9.37 -1.21 -14.90
N VAL A 75 -9.40 -2.19 -15.80
CA VAL A 75 -9.49 -1.98 -17.25
C VAL A 75 -10.83 -2.51 -17.75
N LYS A 76 -11.84 -1.62 -17.81
CA LYS A 76 -13.10 -1.92 -18.51
C LYS A 76 -12.78 -2.25 -19.97
N GLU A 77 -13.46 -3.26 -20.49
CA GLU A 77 -13.35 -3.66 -21.90
C GLU A 77 -13.78 -2.48 -22.75
N ASP A 78 -12.81 -1.75 -23.30
CA ASP A 78 -13.05 -1.10 -24.58
C ASP A 78 -12.58 -2.12 -25.62
N ASN A 79 -13.56 -2.65 -26.34
CA ASN A 79 -13.53 -3.35 -27.63
C ASN A 79 -12.18 -3.89 -28.06
N GLU A 80 -12.11 -5.21 -28.28
CA GLU A 80 -11.11 -5.93 -29.10
C GLU A 80 -10.13 -5.02 -29.83
N ILE A 81 -9.14 -4.52 -29.09
CA ILE A 81 -8.08 -3.76 -29.70
C ILE A 81 -7.20 -4.80 -30.38
N ALA A 82 -7.50 -5.02 -31.66
CA ALA A 82 -6.66 -5.73 -32.60
C ALA A 82 -5.20 -5.32 -32.33
N PHE A 83 -4.32 -6.32 -32.32
CA PHE A 83 -2.90 -6.24 -31.94
C PHE A 83 -2.07 -5.22 -32.75
N ASN A 84 -2.70 -4.45 -33.66
CA ASN A 84 -2.16 -3.37 -34.48
C ASN A 84 -2.45 -1.94 -33.98
N SER A 85 -3.21 -1.76 -32.89
CA SER A 85 -3.52 -0.40 -32.41
C SER A 85 -2.46 0.10 -31.43
N SER A 86 -2.04 1.35 -31.61
CA SER A 86 -1.09 2.08 -30.76
C SER A 86 -1.26 1.80 -29.26
N PHE A 87 -0.16 1.58 -28.57
CA PHE A 87 -0.12 1.45 -27.11
C PHE A 87 -0.80 2.66 -26.46
N ASP A 88 -1.93 2.42 -25.79
CA ASP A 88 -2.72 3.44 -25.11
C ASP A 88 -2.02 3.84 -23.79
N PHE A 89 -1.13 4.83 -23.88
CA PHE A 89 -0.36 5.36 -22.76
C PHE A 89 -1.26 5.88 -21.63
N ASP A 90 -2.42 6.44 -21.95
CA ASP A 90 -3.36 6.99 -20.96
C ASP A 90 -3.89 5.88 -20.04
N LYS A 91 -4.26 4.73 -20.63
CA LYS A 91 -4.68 3.55 -19.85
C LYS A 91 -3.54 2.99 -18.99
N PHE A 92 -2.33 2.92 -19.52
CA PHE A 92 -1.16 2.45 -18.77
C PHE A 92 -0.85 3.35 -17.56
N GLN A 93 -0.92 4.67 -17.75
CA GLN A 93 -0.71 5.64 -16.69
C GLN A 93 -1.79 5.53 -15.60
N GLN A 94 -3.05 5.34 -15.99
CA GLN A 94 -4.15 5.13 -15.05
C GLN A 94 -3.97 3.86 -14.19
N ILE A 95 -3.53 2.76 -14.80
CA ILE A 95 -3.22 1.51 -14.09
C ILE A 95 -2.07 1.75 -13.10
N SER A 96 -1.02 2.46 -13.53
CA SER A 96 0.16 2.74 -12.72
C SER A 96 -0.20 3.56 -11.47
N PHE A 97 -0.99 4.63 -11.62
CA PHE A 97 -1.47 5.42 -10.48
C PHE A 97 -2.34 4.62 -9.52
N SER A 98 -3.17 3.70 -10.04
CA SER A 98 -4.01 2.84 -9.21
C SER A 98 -3.14 1.87 -8.38
N ILE A 99 -2.10 1.28 -8.99
CA ILE A 99 -1.15 0.40 -8.27
C ILE A 99 -0.41 1.19 -7.18
N VAL A 100 0.06 2.40 -7.48
CA VAL A 100 0.70 3.28 -6.47
C VAL A 100 -0.28 3.61 -5.34
N GLY A 101 -1.56 3.86 -5.65
CA GLY A 101 -2.61 4.06 -4.65
C GLY A 101 -2.78 2.86 -3.71
N VAL A 102 -2.81 1.64 -4.27
CA VAL A 102 -2.84 0.41 -3.46
C VAL A 102 -1.60 0.28 -2.58
N VAL A 103 -0.41 0.60 -3.10
CA VAL A 103 0.84 0.58 -2.31
C VAL A 103 0.74 1.53 -1.12
N PHE A 104 0.29 2.76 -1.35
CA PHE A 104 0.15 3.78 -0.32
C PHE A 104 -0.87 3.38 0.75
N LEU A 105 -1.99 2.78 0.33
CA LEU A 105 -3.00 2.23 1.24
C LEU A 105 -2.42 1.14 2.15
N ILE A 106 -1.74 0.16 1.56
CA ILE A 106 -1.16 -0.95 2.33
C ILE A 106 -0.12 -0.42 3.32
N ILE A 107 0.77 0.48 2.89
CA ILE A 107 1.78 1.09 3.78
C ILE A 107 1.13 1.94 4.88
N GLY A 108 0.10 2.71 4.54
CA GLY A 108 -0.63 3.55 5.49
C GLY A 108 -1.32 2.73 6.57
N ILE A 109 -2.11 1.73 6.16
CA ILE A 109 -2.86 0.86 7.08
C ILE A 109 -1.90 0.03 7.95
N SER A 110 -0.88 -0.59 7.35
CA SER A 110 0.08 -1.41 8.12
C SER A 110 0.91 -0.57 9.09
N GLY A 111 1.29 0.64 8.68
CA GLY A 111 1.97 1.61 9.53
C GLY A 111 1.10 2.05 10.70
N MET A 112 -0.16 2.42 10.46
CA MET A 112 -1.11 2.75 11.53
C MET A 112 -1.26 1.62 12.54
N ALA A 113 -1.40 0.37 12.08
CA ALA A 113 -1.46 -0.78 12.96
C ALA A 113 -0.19 -0.89 13.82
N LYS A 114 1.00 -0.87 13.19
CA LYS A 114 2.28 -0.95 13.91
C LYS A 114 2.44 0.14 14.98
N TYR A 115 2.02 1.37 14.67
CA TYR A 115 2.15 2.51 15.59
C TYR A 115 1.10 2.54 16.68
N GLY A 116 -0.12 2.08 16.40
CA GLY A 116 -1.13 1.87 17.44
C GLY A 116 -0.66 0.89 18.50
N ILE A 117 0.08 -0.15 18.09
CA ILE A 117 0.64 -1.16 19.01
C ILE A 117 1.77 -0.57 19.84
N LYS A 118 2.68 0.19 19.22
CA LYS A 118 3.72 0.93 19.97
C LYS A 118 3.12 1.86 21.03
N MET A 119 2.04 2.57 20.70
CA MET A 119 1.34 3.43 21.67
C MET A 119 0.76 2.62 22.83
N LEU A 120 0.15 1.46 22.57
CA LEU A 120 -0.38 0.59 23.61
C LEU A 120 0.72 0.10 24.56
N ILE A 121 1.87 -0.33 24.02
CA ILE A 121 3.03 -0.78 24.82
C ILE A 121 3.53 0.36 25.71
N ILE A 122 3.71 1.56 25.16
CA ILE A 122 4.20 2.73 25.91
C ILE A 122 3.21 3.13 27.01
N TYR A 123 1.91 3.10 26.70
CA TYR A 123 0.87 3.37 27.68
C TYR A 123 0.86 2.35 28.81
N HIS A 124 1.04 1.06 28.48
CA HIS A 124 1.00 -0.01 29.47
C HIS A 124 2.21 0.01 30.42
N HIS A 125 3.39 0.37 29.91
CA HIS A 125 4.65 0.33 30.66
C HIS A 125 5.02 1.65 31.32
N GLY A 126 4.14 2.67 31.25
CA GLY A 126 4.36 3.98 31.86
C GLY A 126 5.59 4.73 31.31
N LEU A 127 6.02 4.40 30.09
CA LEU A 127 7.22 4.98 29.47
C LEU A 127 6.99 6.48 29.18
N TYR A 128 8.03 7.27 29.43
CA TYR A 128 8.05 8.74 29.46
C TYR A 128 7.21 9.44 28.37
N ARG A 129 6.55 10.53 28.77
CA ARG A 129 5.78 11.48 27.93
C ARG A 129 6.49 11.92 26.64
N GLY A 130 7.83 11.92 26.62
CA GLY A 130 8.63 12.24 25.44
C GLY A 130 8.45 11.26 24.28
N ALA A 131 8.22 9.97 24.57
CA ALA A 131 8.03 8.94 23.53
C ALA A 131 6.74 9.17 22.71
N TYR A 132 5.74 9.85 23.26
CA TYR A 132 4.51 10.19 22.54
C TYR A 132 4.74 11.27 21.48
N ILE A 133 5.65 12.21 21.74
CA ILE A 133 5.92 13.34 20.85
C ILE A 133 6.54 12.83 19.54
N ASP A 134 7.36 11.79 19.60
CA ASP A 134 7.99 11.19 18.41
C ASP A 134 7.03 10.32 17.58
N LEU A 135 5.95 9.81 18.19
CA LEU A 135 4.99 8.91 17.51
C LEU A 135 3.92 9.67 16.72
N ILE A 136 3.53 10.86 17.17
CA ILE A 136 2.48 11.68 16.54
C ILE A 136 2.81 12.00 15.07
N PRO A 137 4.03 12.48 14.73
CA PRO A 137 4.40 12.75 13.34
C PRO A 137 4.29 11.50 12.46
N GLU A 138 4.69 10.34 12.96
CA GLU A 138 4.67 9.10 12.17
C GLU A 138 3.23 8.63 11.90
N ILE A 139 2.33 8.74 12.87
CA ILE A 139 0.90 8.45 12.68
C ILE A 139 0.29 9.39 11.62
N ILE A 140 0.62 10.68 11.68
CA ILE A 140 0.15 11.66 10.68
C ILE A 140 0.67 11.27 9.29
N VAL A 141 1.94 10.87 9.16
CA VAL A 141 2.51 10.41 7.88
C VAL A 141 1.75 9.19 7.35
N PHE A 142 1.43 8.20 8.19
CA PHE A 142 0.66 7.05 7.74
C PHE A 142 -0.79 7.41 7.40
N PHE A 143 -1.41 8.33 8.14
CA PHE A 143 -2.74 8.85 7.83
C PHE A 143 -2.77 9.53 6.47
N ILE A 144 -1.80 10.42 6.21
CA ILE A 144 -1.63 11.08 4.91
C ILE A 144 -1.46 10.02 3.82
N LYS A 145 -0.57 9.02 4.01
CA LYS A 145 -0.38 7.93 3.04
C LYS A 145 -1.67 7.17 2.74
N THR A 146 -2.48 6.86 3.76
CA THR A 146 -3.78 6.20 3.57
C THR A 146 -4.72 7.07 2.74
N VAL A 147 -4.85 8.36 3.07
CA VAL A 147 -5.70 9.31 2.34
C VAL A 147 -5.25 9.44 0.88
N PHE A 148 -3.95 9.61 0.64
CA PHE A 148 -3.39 9.67 -0.71
C PHE A 148 -3.58 8.35 -1.46
N GLY A 149 -3.47 7.21 -0.78
CA GLY A 149 -3.73 5.90 -1.36
C GLY A 149 -5.17 5.75 -1.85
N ILE A 150 -6.15 6.12 -1.02
CA ILE A 150 -7.58 6.15 -1.40
C ILE A 150 -7.80 7.11 -2.57
N TRP A 151 -7.24 8.31 -2.48
CA TRP A 151 -7.41 9.34 -3.50
C TRP A 151 -6.82 8.93 -4.84
N LEU A 152 -5.64 8.31 -4.88
CA LEU A 152 -5.02 7.77 -6.10
C LEU A 152 -5.81 6.61 -6.68
N LEU A 153 -6.36 5.74 -5.83
CA LEU A 153 -7.11 4.56 -6.26
C LEU A 153 -8.45 4.94 -6.92
N ILE A 154 -9.17 5.91 -6.33
CA ILE A 154 -10.46 6.39 -6.86
C ILE A 154 -10.25 7.45 -7.95
N GLY A 155 -9.29 8.34 -7.75
CA GLY A 155 -9.02 9.51 -8.59
C GLY A 155 -8.12 9.24 -9.80
N SER A 156 -7.68 8.01 -10.04
CA SER A 156 -6.76 7.67 -11.15
C SER A 156 -7.27 8.16 -12.51
N LYS A 157 -8.59 8.16 -12.75
CA LYS A 157 -9.20 8.74 -13.95
C LYS A 157 -9.10 10.27 -14.02
N GLY A 158 -9.36 10.94 -12.90
CA GLY A 158 -9.31 12.40 -12.81
C GLY A 158 -7.89 12.96 -12.92
N ILE A 159 -6.91 12.27 -12.34
CA ILE A 159 -5.50 12.68 -12.34
C ILE A 159 -4.91 12.63 -13.76
N VAL A 160 -5.18 11.56 -14.51
CA VAL A 160 -4.72 11.45 -15.90
C VAL A 160 -5.33 12.54 -16.78
N CYS A 161 -6.62 12.87 -16.58
CA CYS A 161 -7.29 13.93 -17.32
C CYS A 161 -6.73 15.33 -16.99
N SER A 162 -6.44 15.59 -15.71
CA SER A 162 -5.83 16.86 -15.26
C SER A 162 -4.38 17.02 -15.74
N LEU A 163 -3.58 15.95 -15.71
CA LEU A 163 -2.24 15.95 -16.26
C LEU A 163 -2.25 16.23 -17.76
N LYS A 164 -3.12 15.57 -18.52
CA LYS A 164 -3.26 15.82 -19.95
C LYS A 164 -3.60 17.28 -20.24
N LYS A 165 -4.51 17.88 -19.47
CA LYS A 165 -4.90 19.29 -19.60
C LYS A 165 -3.75 20.25 -19.24
N ALA A 166 -2.93 19.91 -18.24
CA ALA A 166 -1.75 20.69 -17.88
C ALA A 166 -0.66 20.61 -18.97
N PHE A 167 -0.40 19.42 -19.50
CA PHE A 167 0.60 19.23 -20.56
C PHE A 167 0.16 19.79 -21.91
N SER A 168 -1.11 19.66 -22.29
CA SER A 168 -1.64 20.28 -23.52
C SER A 168 -1.67 21.80 -23.45
N GLY A 169 -1.79 22.38 -22.25
CA GLY A 169 -1.68 23.82 -22.03
C GLY A 169 -0.25 24.36 -22.19
N ILE A 170 0.76 23.53 -21.92
CA ILE A 170 2.18 23.89 -22.09
C ILE A 170 2.56 23.88 -23.58
N GLU A 171 2.01 22.94 -24.36
CA GLU A 171 2.31 22.78 -25.79
C GLU A 171 1.72 23.91 -26.66
N ASN A 172 0.62 24.53 -26.22
CA ASN A 172 0.04 25.70 -26.89
C ASN A 172 0.80 27.02 -26.58
N ASN A 173 1.51 27.11 -25.45
CA ASN A 173 2.29 28.30 -25.08
C ASN A 173 3.70 28.33 -25.69
N SER A 174 4.16 27.24 -26.32
CA SER A 174 5.45 27.19 -27.02
C SER A 174 5.36 27.53 -28.52
N ASN A 175 4.16 27.80 -29.03
CA ASN A 175 3.90 28.16 -30.43
C ASN A 175 3.40 29.61 -30.61
N GLU A 176 3.42 30.42 -29.55
CA GLU A 176 3.29 31.89 -29.60
C GLU A 176 4.65 32.54 -29.37
#